data_AF-A0A966EQS9-F1
#
_entry.id   AF-A0A966EQS9-F1
#
_cell.length_a   1.000
_cell.length_b   1.000
_cell.length_c   1.000
_cell.angle_alpha   90.00
_cell.angle_beta   90.00
_cell.angle_gamma   90.00
#
_symmetry.space_group_name_H-M   'P 1'
#
loop_
_entity.id
_entity.type
_entity.pdbx_description
1 polymer ?
#
loop_
_entity_poly.entity_id
_entity_poly.type
_entity_poly.pdbx_seq_one_letter_code
_entity_poly.pdbx_strand_id
1 'polypeptide(L)'
;GSGRELVWFPDPLGARDCYRAALADAILLVPAMPDVQRITSRIAATRRDRLTAWLPMLRRPHVDGGPCALRIEVRGKVGQRYQTEVFGVIDQPSAAAACVSALAAEWVSHDNLPRGVWGLGMLDDPLPWLIELALRGVEAAIYEGVSNR
;
A
#
# COMPACT_ATOMS: atom_id res chain seq x y z
N GLY A 1 9.57 -21.62 3.84
CA GLY A 1 8.97 -21.43 2.49
C GLY A 1 9.43 -20.09 1.93
N SER A 2 9.52 -19.93 0.60
CA SER A 2 10.07 -18.73 -0.08
C SER A 2 9.31 -17.41 0.16
N GLY A 3 8.26 -17.43 0.99
CA GLY A 3 7.38 -16.29 1.20
C GLY A 3 6.49 -15.95 -0.01
N ARG A 4 6.40 -16.85 -0.99
CA ARG A 4 5.57 -16.70 -2.19
C ARG A 4 4.09 -16.89 -1.89
N GLU A 5 3.26 -16.02 -2.46
CA GLU A 5 1.81 -16.05 -2.35
C GLU A 5 1.18 -15.53 -3.65
N LEU A 6 0.22 -16.28 -4.20
CA LEU A 6 -0.56 -15.80 -5.33
C LEU A 6 -1.62 -14.83 -4.81
N VAL A 7 -1.55 -13.57 -5.23
CA VAL A 7 -2.44 -12.49 -4.79
C VAL A 7 -3.23 -11.99 -5.99
N TRP A 8 -4.53 -11.77 -5.80
CA TRP A 8 -5.37 -11.12 -6.79
C TRP A 8 -5.43 -9.62 -6.56
N PHE A 9 -5.06 -8.86 -7.58
CA PHE A 9 -5.27 -7.41 -7.64
C PHE A 9 -6.50 -7.11 -8.51
N PRO A 10 -7.07 -5.91 -8.41
CA PRO A 10 -8.20 -5.54 -9.27
C PRO A 10 -7.77 -5.57 -10.76
N ASP A 11 -8.76 -5.57 -11.66
CA ASP A 11 -8.48 -5.54 -13.09
C ASP A 11 -7.89 -4.18 -13.51
N PRO A 12 -6.92 -4.14 -14.44
CA PRO A 12 -6.50 -5.23 -15.35
C PRO A 12 -5.31 -6.07 -14.83
N LEU A 13 -4.88 -5.88 -13.58
CA LEU A 13 -3.63 -6.48 -13.09
C LEU A 13 -3.77 -7.96 -12.75
N GLY A 14 -4.92 -8.36 -12.22
CA GLY A 14 -5.26 -9.75 -11.92
C GLY A 14 -4.27 -10.45 -10.97
N ALA A 15 -4.07 -11.74 -11.20
CA ALA A 15 -3.24 -12.59 -10.35
C ALA A 15 -1.74 -12.31 -10.48
N ARG A 16 -1.04 -12.13 -9.36
CA ARG A 16 0.43 -11.98 -9.33
C ARG A 16 1.06 -12.81 -8.22
N ASP A 17 2.19 -13.45 -8.54
CA ASP A 17 3.06 -14.06 -7.54
C ASP A 17 3.76 -12.94 -6.73
N CYS A 18 3.37 -12.81 -5.47
CA CYS A 18 3.93 -11.86 -4.52
C CYS A 18 4.88 -12.55 -3.54
N TYR A 19 5.95 -11.87 -3.18
CA TYR A 19 6.99 -12.37 -2.27
C TYR A 19 7.15 -11.42 -1.10
N ARG A 20 7.49 -11.96 0.08
CA ARG A 20 7.82 -11.12 1.23
C ARG A 20 8.98 -10.18 0.87
N ALA A 21 8.79 -8.90 1.17
CA ALA A 21 9.77 -7.84 0.95
C ALA A 21 9.90 -6.98 2.21
N ALA A 22 11.07 -6.39 2.45
CA ALA A 22 11.29 -5.43 3.53
C ALA A 22 10.94 -4.03 3.02
N LEU A 23 9.64 -3.71 2.96
CA LEU A 23 9.17 -2.38 2.57
C LEU A 23 9.08 -1.48 3.80
N ALA A 24 9.35 -0.19 3.63
CA ALA A 24 9.34 0.79 4.72
C ALA A 24 7.97 0.86 5.41
N ASP A 25 6.88 0.80 4.65
CA ASP A 25 5.51 0.93 5.14
C ASP A 25 5.20 -0.05 6.28
N ALA A 26 5.68 -1.29 6.18
CA ALA A 26 5.42 -2.30 7.20
C ALA A 26 6.05 -1.95 8.55
N ILE A 27 7.18 -1.24 8.55
CA ILE A 27 7.86 -0.77 9.76
C ILE A 27 7.20 0.51 10.27
N LEU A 28 6.83 1.42 9.37
CA LEU A 28 6.21 2.71 9.72
C LEU A 28 4.78 2.59 10.29
N LEU A 29 4.08 1.50 9.98
CA LEU A 29 2.74 1.25 10.53
C LEU A 29 2.74 0.67 11.95
N VAL A 30 3.85 0.06 12.42
CA VAL A 30 3.90 -0.55 13.76
C VAL A 30 3.63 0.48 14.87
N PRO A 31 4.25 1.68 14.87
CA PRO A 31 3.96 2.69 15.89
C PRO A 31 2.53 3.23 15.83
N ALA A 32 1.88 3.19 14.67
CA ALA A 32 0.52 3.67 14.46
C ALA A 32 -0.56 2.66 14.91
N MET A 33 -0.19 1.39 15.09
CA MET A 33 -1.12 0.30 15.37
C MET A 33 -0.64 -0.53 16.58
N PRO A 34 -0.81 -0.04 17.82
CA PRO A 34 -0.20 -0.65 19.00
C PRO A 34 -0.64 -2.10 19.26
N ASP A 35 -1.87 -2.44 18.88
CA ASP A 35 -2.44 -3.78 19.10
C ASP A 35 -2.15 -4.76 17.96
N VAL A 36 -1.42 -4.33 16.92
CA VAL A 36 -1.13 -5.19 15.77
C VAL A 36 -0.15 -6.29 16.15
N GLN A 37 -0.56 -7.55 15.95
CA GLN A 37 0.32 -8.68 16.25
C GLN A 37 1.41 -8.87 15.19
N ARG A 38 1.13 -8.50 13.93
CA ARG A 38 2.03 -8.73 12.81
C ARG A 38 1.68 -7.86 11.61
N ILE A 39 2.68 -7.16 11.09
CA ILE A 39 2.61 -6.50 9.79
C ILE A 39 3.55 -7.22 8.82
N THR A 40 3.09 -7.48 7.60
CA THR A 40 3.91 -8.11 6.55
C THR A 40 3.71 -7.41 5.22
N SER A 41 4.80 -6.92 4.64
CA SER A 41 4.84 -6.41 3.27
C SER A 41 5.20 -7.50 2.26
N ARG A 42 4.60 -7.39 1.07
CA ARG A 42 4.92 -8.23 -0.08
C ARG A 42 4.96 -7.38 -1.34
N ILE A 43 5.75 -7.82 -2.32
CA ILE A 43 5.82 -7.18 -3.64
C ILE A 43 5.67 -8.25 -4.73
N ALA A 44 4.95 -7.91 -5.80
CA ALA A 44 4.90 -8.74 -7.00
C ALA A 44 6.28 -8.74 -7.66
N ALA A 45 6.78 -9.92 -8.04
CA ALA A 45 8.09 -10.03 -8.68
C ALA A 45 8.14 -11.24 -9.62
N THR A 46 8.72 -11.07 -10.80
CA THR A 46 9.08 -12.19 -11.67
C THR A 46 10.31 -12.92 -11.13
N ARG A 47 10.61 -14.11 -11.67
CA ARG A 47 11.86 -14.81 -11.36
C ARG A 47 13.09 -13.96 -11.70
N ARG A 48 13.01 -13.19 -12.80
CA ARG A 48 14.07 -12.29 -13.23
C ARG A 48 14.28 -11.18 -12.21
N ASP A 49 13.21 -10.48 -11.81
CA ASP A 49 13.30 -9.36 -10.86
C ASP A 49 13.97 -9.81 -9.56
N ARG A 50 13.60 -10.99 -9.05
CA ARG A 50 14.21 -11.57 -7.85
C ARG A 50 15.70 -11.88 -8.00
N LEU A 51 16.13 -12.32 -9.18
CA LEU A 51 17.54 -12.62 -9.45
C LEU A 51 18.36 -11.33 -9.61
N THR A 52 17.74 -10.26 -10.14
CA THR A 52 18.44 -9.03 -10.51
C THR A 52 18.21 -7.87 -9.54
N ALA A 53 17.39 -8.01 -8.50
CA ALA A 53 16.98 -6.92 -7.60
C ALA A 53 18.14 -6.19 -6.89
N TRP A 54 19.28 -6.86 -6.72
CA TRP A 54 20.48 -6.32 -6.07
C TRP A 54 21.46 -5.67 -7.06
N LEU A 55 21.21 -5.81 -8.37
CA LEU A 55 22.04 -5.22 -9.41
C LEU A 55 21.56 -3.81 -9.74
N PRO A 56 22.46 -2.88 -10.10
CA PRO A 56 22.05 -1.56 -10.55
C PRO A 56 21.25 -1.65 -11.86
N MET A 57 20.38 -0.68 -12.10
CA MET A 57 19.70 -0.55 -13.39
C MET A 57 20.72 -0.17 -14.47
N LEU A 58 20.97 -1.08 -15.41
CA LEU A 58 21.88 -0.86 -16.56
C LEU A 58 21.20 -0.12 -17.73
N ARG A 59 19.90 0.13 -17.62
CA ARG A 59 19.09 0.89 -18.59
C ARG A 59 18.27 1.91 -17.82
N ARG A 60 17.85 2.98 -18.50
CA ARG A 60 16.95 3.99 -17.92
C ARG A 60 15.72 3.30 -17.31
N PRO A 61 15.27 3.75 -16.13
CA PRO A 61 14.00 3.32 -15.57
C PRO A 61 12.86 3.51 -16.57
N HIS A 62 11.86 2.62 -16.49
CA HIS A 62 10.61 2.81 -17.20
C HIS A 62 10.00 4.14 -16.76
N VAL A 63 9.40 4.89 -17.69
CA VAL A 63 8.86 6.23 -17.38
C VAL A 63 7.84 6.21 -16.24
N ASP A 64 6.99 5.18 -16.19
CA ASP A 64 6.03 5.01 -15.09
C ASP A 64 5.65 3.54 -14.80
N GLY A 65 6.27 2.56 -15.48
CA GLY A 65 6.01 1.14 -15.22
C GLY A 65 4.61 0.60 -15.60
N GLY A 66 3.67 1.46 -16.01
CA GLY A 66 2.29 1.10 -16.34
C GLY A 66 1.38 1.10 -15.10
N PRO A 67 0.14 0.58 -15.21
CA PRO A 67 -0.78 0.49 -14.07
C PRO A 67 -0.15 -0.27 -12.91
N CYS A 68 -0.25 0.29 -11.70
CA CYS A 68 0.19 -0.34 -10.46
C CYS A 68 -1.02 -0.65 -9.58
N ALA A 69 -0.83 -1.56 -8.62
CA ALA A 69 -1.83 -1.80 -7.59
C ALA A 69 -1.19 -1.95 -6.22
N LEU A 70 -1.92 -1.49 -5.20
CA LEU A 70 -1.66 -1.81 -3.81
C LEU A 70 -2.84 -2.62 -3.27
N ARG A 71 -2.54 -3.62 -2.45
CA ARG A 71 -3.55 -4.43 -1.75
C ARG A 71 -3.19 -4.50 -0.28
N ILE A 72 -4.15 -4.18 0.57
CA ILE A 72 -4.02 -4.26 2.03
C ILE A 72 -5.01 -5.30 2.52
N GLU A 73 -4.53 -6.26 3.30
CA GLU A 73 -5.37 -7.27 3.94
C GLU A 73 -5.29 -7.10 5.45
N VAL A 74 -6.42 -6.76 6.05
CA VAL A 74 -6.57 -6.53 7.47
C VAL A 74 -7.29 -7.74 8.06
N ARG A 75 -6.70 -8.34 9.09
CA ARG A 75 -7.28 -9.49 9.80
C ARG A 75 -7.37 -9.17 11.26
N GLY A 76 -8.52 -9.45 11.86
CA GLY A 76 -8.74 -9.14 13.26
C GLY A 76 -10.04 -9.72 13.77
N LYS A 77 -10.50 -9.18 14.90
CA LYS A 77 -11.73 -9.57 15.56
C LYS A 77 -12.63 -8.34 15.68
N VAL A 78 -13.87 -8.46 15.22
CA VAL A 78 -14.91 -7.45 15.42
C VAL A 78 -15.96 -8.05 16.36
N GLY A 79 -16.07 -7.50 17.57
CA GLY A 79 -16.86 -8.09 18.64
C GLY A 79 -16.37 -9.50 19.01
N GLN A 80 -17.20 -10.52 18.73
CA GLN A 80 -16.84 -11.93 18.95
C GLN A 80 -16.38 -12.68 17.69
N ARG A 81 -16.41 -12.05 16.51
CA ARG A 81 -16.16 -12.72 15.23
C ARG A 81 -14.79 -12.36 14.68
N TYR A 82 -14.06 -13.36 14.18
CA TYR A 82 -12.90 -13.10 13.34
C TYR A 82 -13.36 -12.62 11.96
N GLN A 83 -12.73 -11.58 11.45
CA GLN A 83 -13.04 -10.97 10.17
C GLN A 83 -11.74 -10.67 9.41
N THR A 84 -11.82 -10.78 8.09
CA THR A 84 -10.77 -10.34 7.17
C THR A 84 -11.38 -9.38 6.17
N GLU A 85 -10.74 -8.23 6.00
CA GLU A 85 -11.10 -7.22 5.01
C GLU A 85 -9.93 -6.99 4.07
N VAL A 86 -10.23 -6.77 2.80
CA VAL A 86 -9.24 -6.57 1.75
C VAL A 86 -9.57 -5.27 1.02
N PHE A 87 -8.58 -4.38 0.97
CA PHE A 87 -8.66 -3.12 0.25
C PHE A 87 -7.69 -3.17 -0.92
N GLY A 88 -8.11 -2.63 -2.07
CA GLY A 88 -7.29 -2.51 -3.26
C GLY A 88 -7.28 -1.08 -3.79
N VAL A 89 -6.23 -0.71 -4.50
CA VAL A 89 -6.23 0.50 -5.33
C VAL A 89 -5.46 0.18 -6.59
N ILE A 90 -5.90 0.74 -7.72
CA ILE A 90 -5.18 0.72 -8.99
C ILE A 90 -5.02 2.15 -9.46
N ASP A 91 -3.78 2.50 -9.81
CA ASP A 91 -3.48 3.83 -10.30
C ASP A 91 -2.19 3.81 -11.15
N GLN A 92 -1.84 4.96 -11.71
CA GLN A 92 -0.51 5.26 -12.22
C GLN A 92 0.40 5.56 -11.02
N PRO A 93 1.51 4.82 -10.83
CA PRO A 93 2.32 4.95 -9.62
C PRO A 93 2.92 6.35 -9.47
N SER A 94 3.37 6.99 -10.55
CA SER A 94 3.86 8.37 -10.51
C SER A 94 2.78 9.36 -10.09
N ALA A 95 1.57 9.24 -10.65
CA ALA A 95 0.46 10.15 -10.37
C ALA A 95 -0.02 10.00 -8.91
N ALA A 96 -0.22 8.77 -8.44
CA ALA A 96 -0.61 8.49 -7.07
C ALA A 96 0.44 8.98 -6.07
N ALA A 97 1.73 8.70 -6.31
CA ALA A 97 2.81 9.16 -5.45
C ALA A 97 2.91 10.69 -5.43
N ALA A 98 2.78 11.34 -6.59
CA ALA A 98 2.78 12.80 -6.69
C ALA A 98 1.59 13.42 -5.93
N CYS A 99 0.39 12.85 -6.09
CA CYS A 99 -0.82 13.33 -5.42
C CYS A 99 -0.71 13.21 -3.89
N VAL A 100 -0.31 12.06 -3.38
CA VAL A 100 -0.09 11.84 -1.93
C VAL A 100 0.97 12.80 -1.39
N SER A 101 2.06 13.02 -2.13
CA SER A 101 3.14 13.92 -1.72
C SER A 101 2.71 15.39 -1.72
N ALA A 102 1.97 15.82 -2.75
CA ALA A 102 1.45 17.18 -2.85
C ALA A 102 0.45 17.48 -1.73
N LEU A 103 -0.50 16.57 -1.49
CA LEU A 103 -1.47 16.71 -0.41
C LEU A 103 -0.79 16.78 0.97
N ALA A 104 0.26 15.99 1.19
CA ALA A 104 1.08 16.08 2.40
C ALA A 104 1.77 17.41 2.56
N ALA A 105 2.37 17.94 1.50
CA ALA A 105 2.98 19.26 1.54
C ALA A 105 1.95 20.35 1.85
N GLU A 106 0.76 20.29 1.24
CA GLU A 106 -0.33 21.24 1.47
C GLU A 106 -0.81 21.21 2.93
N TRP A 107 -1.08 20.03 3.48
CA TRP A 107 -1.52 19.90 4.88
C TRP A 107 -0.45 20.34 5.88
N VAL A 108 0.83 20.05 5.60
CA VAL A 108 1.93 20.61 6.40
C VAL A 108 1.94 22.13 6.33
N SER A 109 1.77 22.72 5.13
CA SER A 109 1.81 24.18 4.96
C SER A 109 0.64 24.92 5.60
N HIS A 110 -0.50 24.24 5.79
CA HIS A 110 -1.70 24.80 6.42
C HIS A 110 -1.79 24.50 7.92
N ASP A 111 -0.72 23.96 8.53
CA ASP A 111 -0.70 23.52 9.93
C ASP A 111 -1.82 22.49 10.27
N ASN A 112 -2.26 21.71 9.28
CA ASN A 112 -3.26 20.64 9.44
C ASN A 112 -2.66 19.35 10.01
N LEU A 113 -1.32 19.28 10.15
CA LEU A 113 -0.61 18.14 10.72
C LEU A 113 0.13 18.56 11.99
N PRO A 114 0.23 17.68 13.00
CA PRO A 114 0.98 18.00 14.21
C PRO A 114 2.48 18.20 13.90
N ARG A 115 3.14 19.01 14.72
CA ARG A 115 4.60 19.20 14.62
C ARG A 115 5.34 17.91 14.96
N GLY A 116 6.45 17.64 14.26
CA GLY A 116 7.32 16.50 14.53
C GLY A 116 7.48 15.54 13.35
N VAL A 117 7.82 14.28 13.63
CA VAL A 117 7.96 13.22 12.62
C VAL A 117 6.69 12.38 12.64
N TRP A 118 6.04 12.29 11.48
CA TRP A 118 4.74 11.64 11.34
C TRP A 118 4.70 10.78 10.08
N GLY A 119 3.97 9.67 10.15
CA GLY A 119 3.54 8.91 8.97
C GLY A 119 2.04 9.11 8.75
N LEU A 120 1.57 8.98 7.49
CA LEU A 120 0.15 9.10 7.16
C LEU A 120 -0.74 8.06 7.87
N GLY A 121 -0.15 6.93 8.27
CA GLY A 121 -0.86 5.93 9.09
C GLY A 121 -1.17 6.38 10.52
N MET A 122 -0.61 7.51 10.97
CA MET A 122 -0.79 8.05 12.32
C MET A 122 -1.86 9.15 12.39
N LEU A 123 -2.63 9.35 11.31
CA LEU A 123 -3.76 10.29 11.32
C LEU A 123 -4.90 9.73 12.18
N ASP A 124 -5.37 10.52 13.14
CA ASP A 124 -6.50 10.14 13.99
C ASP A 124 -7.81 9.99 13.20
N ASP A 125 -8.05 10.93 12.27
CA ASP A 125 -9.16 10.88 11.30
C ASP A 125 -8.60 10.92 9.87
N PRO A 126 -8.46 9.75 9.20
CA PRO A 126 -7.95 9.70 7.83
C PRO A 126 -9.02 10.05 6.78
N LEU A 127 -10.30 10.17 7.14
CA LEU A 127 -11.37 10.28 6.15
C LEU A 127 -11.30 11.58 5.32
N PRO A 128 -11.09 12.78 5.91
CA PRO A 128 -10.94 14.01 5.13
C PRO A 128 -9.80 13.92 4.11
N TRP A 129 -8.68 13.33 4.53
CA TRP A 129 -7.52 13.10 3.67
C TRP A 129 -7.84 12.18 2.49
N LEU A 130 -8.52 11.05 2.75
CA LEU A 130 -8.89 10.10 1.71
C LEU A 130 -9.91 10.68 0.72
N ILE A 131 -10.86 11.50 1.19
CA ILE A 131 -11.80 12.22 0.33
C ILE A 131 -11.04 13.19 -0.58
N GLU A 132 -10.09 13.93 -0.02
CA GLU A 132 -9.24 14.85 -0.75
C GLU A 132 -8.35 14.17 -1.81
N LEU A 133 -7.86 12.97 -1.55
CA LEU A 133 -7.16 12.14 -2.53
C LEU A 133 -8.09 11.67 -3.66
N ALA A 134 -9.30 11.21 -3.32
CA ALA A 134 -10.30 10.78 -4.29
C ALA A 134 -10.71 11.93 -5.23
N LEU A 135 -10.91 13.15 -4.69
CA LEU A 135 -11.19 14.35 -5.48
C LEU A 135 -10.04 14.73 -6.44
N ARG A 136 -8.81 14.32 -6.13
CA ARG A 136 -7.61 14.49 -6.98
C ARG A 136 -7.36 13.28 -7.90
N GLY A 137 -8.28 12.32 -7.94
CA GLY A 137 -8.27 11.18 -8.86
C GLY A 137 -7.63 9.89 -8.33
N VAL A 138 -7.20 9.85 -7.08
CA VAL A 138 -6.66 8.62 -6.44
C VAL A 138 -7.80 7.90 -5.73
N GLU A 139 -8.42 6.94 -6.41
CA GLU A 139 -9.60 6.22 -5.91
C GLU A 139 -9.26 4.81 -5.41
N ALA A 140 -9.54 4.54 -4.14
CA ALA A 140 -9.47 3.19 -3.60
C ALA A 140 -10.71 2.38 -4.00
N ALA A 141 -10.52 1.12 -4.38
CA ALA A 141 -11.60 0.16 -4.62
C ALA A 141 -11.65 -0.85 -3.47
N ILE A 142 -12.80 -0.97 -2.82
CA ILE A 142 -13.03 -2.05 -1.85
C ILE A 142 -13.14 -3.35 -2.65
N TYR A 143 -12.31 -4.33 -2.31
CA TYR A 143 -12.36 -5.64 -2.91
C TYR A 143 -12.73 -6.68 -1.85
N GLU A 144 -13.97 -7.14 -1.87
CA GLU A 144 -14.39 -8.26 -1.03
C GLU A 144 -13.84 -9.57 -1.61
N GLY A 145 -12.63 -9.92 -1.20
CA GLY A 145 -12.01 -11.22 -1.49
C GLY A 145 -12.08 -12.15 -0.29
N VAL A 146 -12.57 -13.37 -0.48
CA VAL A 146 -12.47 -14.41 0.55
C VAL A 146 -11.01 -14.84 0.69
N SER A 147 -10.36 -14.48 1.80
CA SER A 147 -9.02 -14.95 2.12
C SER A 147 -9.13 -16.35 2.75
N ASN A 148 -8.90 -17.40 1.96
CA ASN A 148 -8.98 -18.81 2.42
C ASN A 148 -7.76 -19.26 3.26
N ARG A 149 -7.25 -18.42 4.16
CA ARG A 149 -6.15 -18.78 5.07
C ARG A 149 -6.44 -18.44 6.51
#